data_AF-A0A3N0GW94-F1
#
_entry.id   AF-A0A3N0GW94-F1
#
_cell.length_a   1.000
_cell.length_b   1.000
_cell.length_c   1.000
_cell.angle_alpha   90.00
_cell.angle_beta   90.00
_cell.angle_gamma   90.00
#
_symmetry.space_group_name_H-M   'P 1'
#
loop_
_entity.id
_entity.type
_entity.pdbx_description
1 polymer ?
#
loop_
_entity_poly.entity_id
_entity_poly.type
_entity_poly.pdbx_seq_one_letter_code
_entity_poly.pdbx_strand_id
1 'polypeptide(L)'
;MAQDVHEDLAVEIARELELSGTSVRRVRAYPVQQAVDVSWAAKRAGRMIGEHVRTSVTPLSLREDGEVAVVAIVEQRRPTHDQ
;
A
#
# COMPACT_ATOMS: atom_id res chain seq x y z
N MET A 1 -2.55 13.39 -17.66
CA MET A 1 -3.09 13.88 -16.36
C MET A 1 -3.46 12.76 -15.38
N ALA A 2 -3.45 11.46 -15.75
CA ALA A 2 -3.69 10.37 -14.79
C ALA A 2 -2.43 9.91 -14.03
N GLN A 3 -1.24 10.10 -14.59
CA GLN A 3 0.03 9.69 -13.97
C GLN A 3 0.34 10.46 -12.68
N ASP A 4 -0.07 11.73 -12.57
CA ASP A 4 0.16 12.58 -11.39
C ASP A 4 -0.53 12.07 -10.13
N VAL A 5 -1.79 11.62 -10.25
CA VAL A 5 -2.62 11.24 -9.09
C VAL A 5 -2.09 9.99 -8.38
N HIS A 6 -1.56 9.03 -9.15
CA HIS A 6 -0.99 7.81 -8.57
C HIS A 6 0.38 8.05 -7.93
N GLU A 7 1.11 9.08 -8.39
CA GLU A 7 2.41 9.43 -7.82
C GLU A 7 2.25 10.19 -6.50
N ASP A 8 1.31 11.12 -6.40
CA ASP A 8 0.99 11.83 -5.15
C ASP A 8 0.54 10.84 -4.05
N LEU A 9 -0.31 9.87 -4.41
CA LEU A 9 -0.71 8.78 -3.51
C LEU A 9 0.48 7.95 -3.02
N ALA A 10 1.46 7.68 -3.88
CA ALA A 10 2.66 6.95 -3.48
C ALA A 10 3.51 7.77 -2.48
N VAL A 11 3.58 9.09 -2.65
CA VAL A 11 4.27 9.99 -1.71
C VAL A 11 3.55 10.02 -0.35
N GLU A 12 2.21 10.06 -0.33
CA GLU A 12 1.45 9.97 0.92
C GLU A 12 1.72 8.66 1.65
N ILE A 13 1.63 7.52 0.93
CA ILE A 13 1.85 6.20 1.53
C ILE A 13 3.30 6.07 2.02
N ALA A 14 4.28 6.63 1.30
CA ALA A 14 5.69 6.63 1.72
C ALA A 14 5.86 7.29 3.09
N ARG A 15 5.25 8.46 3.29
CA ARG A 15 5.29 9.16 4.58
C ARG A 15 4.66 8.34 5.72
N GLU A 16 3.53 7.70 5.47
CA GLU A 16 2.90 6.83 6.48
C GLU A 16 3.77 5.64 6.86
N LEU A 17 4.40 5.02 5.85
CA LEU A 17 5.33 3.89 6.04
C LEU A 17 6.60 4.31 6.79
N GLU A 18 7.16 5.49 6.51
CA GLU A 18 8.31 6.02 7.27
C GLU A 18 7.96 6.31 8.73
N LEU A 19 6.75 6.84 8.99
CA LEU A 19 6.32 7.22 10.33
C LEU A 19 5.92 6.01 11.20
N SER A 20 5.29 5.00 10.61
CA SER A 20 4.63 3.93 11.38
C SER A 20 4.94 2.51 10.89
N GLY A 21 5.65 2.36 9.77
CA GLY A 21 5.90 1.08 9.13
C GLY A 21 4.66 0.44 8.49
N THR A 22 3.49 1.08 8.57
CA THR A 22 2.22 0.54 8.04
C THR A 22 1.37 1.65 7.41
N SER A 23 0.73 1.38 6.28
CA SER A 23 -0.30 2.24 5.70
C SER A 23 -1.55 1.41 5.40
N VAL A 24 -2.73 1.97 5.70
CA VAL A 24 -4.02 1.32 5.46
C VAL A 24 -4.89 2.25 4.67
N ARG A 25 -5.30 1.84 3.47
CA ARG A 25 -6.17 2.64 2.61
C ARG A 25 -7.43 1.86 2.26
N ARG A 26 -8.59 2.50 2.46
CA ARG A 26 -9.90 1.92 2.14
C ARG A 26 -10.32 2.36 0.76
N VAL A 27 -10.74 1.40 -0.06
CA VAL A 27 -11.24 1.64 -1.42
C VAL A 27 -12.47 0.79 -1.69
N ARG A 28 -13.22 1.14 -2.74
CA ARG A 28 -14.32 0.28 -3.19
C ARG A 28 -13.76 -1.01 -3.79
N ALA A 29 -14.42 -2.14 -3.52
CA ALA A 29 -14.09 -3.42 -4.14
C ALA A 29 -14.30 -3.38 -5.66
N TYR A 30 -15.28 -2.60 -6.11
CA TYR A 30 -15.60 -2.41 -7.53
C TYR A 30 -15.59 -0.92 -7.92
N PRO A 31 -14.88 -0.55 -9.01
CA PRO A 31 -14.04 -1.41 -9.83
C PRO A 31 -12.76 -1.86 -9.09
N VAL A 32 -12.32 -3.10 -9.34
CA VAL A 32 -11.09 -3.70 -8.75
C VAL A 32 -9.84 -2.86 -8.98
N GLN A 33 -9.86 -2.02 -10.03
CA GLN A 33 -8.79 -1.12 -10.40
C GLN A 33 -8.34 -0.24 -9.23
N GLN A 34 -9.25 0.22 -8.36
CA GLN A 34 -8.87 1.04 -7.21
C GLN A 34 -7.92 0.30 -6.25
N ALA A 35 -8.20 -0.98 -5.97
CA ALA A 35 -7.34 -1.78 -5.11
C ALA A 35 -5.98 -2.07 -5.78
N VAL A 36 -5.96 -2.25 -7.10
CA VAL A 36 -4.73 -2.42 -7.89
C VAL A 36 -3.88 -1.14 -7.86
N ASP A 37 -4.50 0.02 -8.05
CA ASP A 37 -3.82 1.32 -8.08
C ASP A 37 -3.19 1.64 -6.73
N VAL A 38 -3.93 1.43 -5.63
CA VAL A 38 -3.38 1.60 -4.28
C VAL A 38 -2.26 0.60 -3.98
N SER A 39 -2.41 -0.66 -4.41
CA SER A 39 -1.36 -1.67 -4.24
C SER A 39 -0.10 -1.33 -5.03
N TRP A 40 -0.25 -0.75 -6.22
CA TRP A 40 0.87 -0.23 -7.01
C TRP A 40 1.53 0.96 -6.31
N ALA A 41 0.75 1.92 -5.82
CA ALA A 41 1.25 3.10 -5.11
C ALA A 41 2.02 2.70 -3.84
N ALA A 42 1.53 1.73 -3.06
CA ALA A 42 2.22 1.20 -1.90
C ALA A 42 3.58 0.54 -2.23
N LYS A 43 3.65 -0.21 -3.34
CA LYS A 43 4.93 -0.78 -3.81
C LYS A 43 5.89 0.30 -4.30
N ARG A 44 5.37 1.34 -4.96
CA ARG A 44 6.17 2.50 -5.38
C ARG A 44 6.70 3.28 -4.18
N ALA A 45 5.86 3.49 -3.17
CA ALA A 45 6.22 4.10 -1.89
C ALA A 45 7.36 3.36 -1.20
N GLY A 46 7.27 2.03 -1.08
CA GLY A 46 8.38 1.22 -0.54
C GLY A 46 9.71 1.48 -1.26
N ARG A 47 9.68 1.51 -2.61
CA ARG A 47 10.88 1.83 -3.40
C ARG A 47 11.39 3.27 -3.17
N MET A 48 10.51 4.24 -2.90
CA MET A 48 10.93 5.61 -2.61
C MET A 48 11.68 5.72 -1.29
N ILE A 49 11.28 4.93 -0.28
CA ILE A 49 11.88 4.95 1.06
C ILE A 49 13.00 3.91 1.24
N GLY A 50 13.31 3.15 0.19
CA GLY A 50 14.36 2.12 0.21
C GLY A 50 13.95 0.79 0.87
N GLU A 51 12.68 0.63 1.24
CA GLU A 51 12.19 -0.51 2.01
C GLU A 51 11.40 -1.49 1.14
N HIS A 52 11.39 -2.76 1.53
CA HIS A 52 10.48 -3.73 0.94
C HIS A 52 9.11 -3.60 1.62
N VAL A 53 8.04 -3.57 0.83
CA VAL A 53 6.68 -3.41 1.35
C VAL A 53 5.83 -4.58 0.93
N ARG A 54 5.21 -5.25 1.90
CA ARG A 54 4.20 -6.26 1.67
C ARG A 54 2.83 -5.61 1.64
N THR A 55 2.08 -5.89 0.58
CA THR A 55 0.70 -5.41 0.41
C THR A 55 -0.29 -6.56 0.57
N SER A 56 -1.34 -6.37 1.35
CA SER A 56 -2.46 -7.31 1.51
C SER A 56 -3.78 -6.58 1.27
N VAL A 57 -4.75 -7.24 0.63
CA VAL A 57 -6.10 -6.70 0.42
C VAL A 57 -7.06 -7.48 1.30
N THR A 58 -7.79 -6.80 2.17
CA THR A 58 -8.72 -7.40 3.13
C THR A 58 -10.12 -6.84 2.92
N PRO A 59 -11.15 -7.67 2.66
CA PRO A 59 -12.52 -7.19 2.58
C PRO A 59 -12.98 -6.66 3.94
N LEU A 60 -13.51 -5.44 3.96
CA LEU A 60 -14.13 -4.82 5.13
C LEU A 60 -15.64 -5.09 5.17
N SER A 61 -16.24 -5.41 4.03
CA SER A 61 -17.66 -5.77 3.91
C SER A 61 -17.85 -6.97 2.97
N LEU A 62 -18.76 -7.87 3.33
CA LEU A 62 -19.09 -9.09 2.58
C LEU A 62 -20.07 -8.86 1.41
N ARG A 63 -20.51 -7.61 1.18
CA ARG A 63 -21.41 -7.29 0.07
C ARG A 63 -20.63 -7.20 -1.24
N GLU A 64 -21.25 -7.57 -2.36
CA GLU A 64 -20.63 -7.53 -3.69
C GLU A 64 -20.12 -6.12 -4.04
N ASP A 65 -20.75 -5.03 -3.60
CA ASP A 65 -20.24 -3.66 -3.76
C ASP A 65 -19.30 -3.17 -2.64
N GLY A 66 -18.82 -4.05 -1.77
CA GLY A 66 -18.21 -3.73 -0.47
C GLY A 66 -16.92 -2.90 -0.51
N GLU A 67 -16.45 -2.48 0.66
CA GLU A 67 -15.14 -1.83 0.81
C GLU A 67 -14.04 -2.87 1.07
N VAL A 68 -12.85 -2.62 0.55
CA VAL A 68 -11.63 -3.36 0.86
C VAL A 68 -10.60 -2.42 1.49
N ALA A 69 -9.84 -2.93 2.44
CA ALA A 69 -8.64 -2.29 2.96
C ALA A 69 -7.42 -2.85 2.22
N VAL A 70 -6.66 -1.99 1.57
CA VAL A 70 -5.30 -2.30 1.15
C VAL A 70 -4.36 -1.92 2.28
N VAL A 71 -3.70 -2.91 2.85
CA VAL A 71 -2.75 -2.78 3.95
C VAL A 71 -1.35 -2.96 3.39
N ALA A 72 -0.49 -1.96 3.58
CA ALA A 72 0.92 -1.98 3.21
C ALA A 72 1.76 -1.98 4.49
N ILE A 73 2.71 -2.90 4.61
CA ILE A 73 3.58 -3.03 5.77
C ILE A 73 5.03 -3.11 5.30
N VAL A 74 5.92 -2.35 5.92
CA VAL A 74 7.37 -2.47 5.72
C VAL A 74 7.81 -3.84 6.22
N GLU A 75 8.32 -4.66 5.31
CA GLU A 75 9.01 -5.89 5.68
C GLU A 75 10.39 -5.49 6.18
N GLN A 76 10.55 -5.40 7.50
CA GLN A 76 11.87 -5.26 8.09
C GLN A 76 12.76 -6.36 7.51
N ARG A 77 13.88 -5.98 6.86
CA ARG A 77 14.94 -6.95 6.61
C ARG A 77 15.26 -7.56 7.98
N ARG A 78 15.11 -8.88 8.10
CA ARG A 78 15.77 -9.59 9.21
C ARG A 78 17.20 -9.06 9.25
N PRO A 79 17.75 -8.64 10.41
CA PRO A 79 19.17 -8.42 10.47
C PRO A 79 19.79 -9.76 10.07
N THR A 80 20.48 -9.77 8.93
CA THR A 80 21.48 -10.79 8.66
C THR A 80 22.47 -10.65 9.81
N HIS A 81 22.26 -11.48 10.83
CA HIS A 81 23.25 -11.72 11.86
C HIS A 81 24.37 -12.45 11.14
N ASP A 82 25.31 -11.67 10.61
CA ASP A 82 26.59 -12.14 10.13
C ASP A 82 27.24 -12.91 11.30
N GLN A 83 27.29 -14.23 11.19
CA GLN A 83 28.10 -15.12 12.01
C GLN A 83 29.31 -15.57 11.21
#